data_AF-A0A0B4FHU7-F1
#
_entry.id   AF-A0A0B4FHU7-F1
#
_cell.length_a   1.000
_cell.length_b   1.000
_cell.length_c   1.000
_cell.angle_alpha   90.00
_cell.angle_beta   90.00
_cell.angle_gamma   90.00
#
_symmetry.space_group_name_H-M   'P 1'
#
loop_
_entity.id
_entity.type
_entity.pdbx_description
1 polymer ?
#
loop_
_entity_poly.entity_id
_entity_poly.type
_entity_poly.pdbx_seq_one_letter_code
_entity_poly.pdbx_strand_id
1 'polypeptide(L)'
;MAFMDINILPAGAASLIVGLLTTVVALRLAAGRKVHPNEPTVLPSWIPFIGHPVGMAIYGGRLSHPNEPIFTLPVPGSRIYVVTDPSLTASIQRNVKTLSFTPLVPDITKRVLGLDDETVARIRKNLDPEPGDPRGFLADVHDVVYSALGPGWYLNSLSCEAGQELCFQLTEFAASFDKLGQTERELDLLQWARHLVTVGSARYLYGPRNPIAEDPGLEAAFWAFDQGLGGLLMGVLPSLTASEAYQGRERMVTAFMKYFEAGHIKDGAQISRDRVRLEEQYGMSKQMIARSALSFIFASIVNTTTATF
;
A
#
# COMPACT_ATOMS: atom_id res chain seq x y z
N MET A 1 16.72 -9.59 -62.40
CA MET A 1 16.04 -8.42 -61.79
C MET A 1 14.62 -8.84 -61.47
N ALA A 2 14.40 -9.33 -60.25
CA ALA A 2 13.06 -9.57 -59.73
C ALA A 2 12.62 -8.27 -59.04
N PHE A 3 11.67 -7.55 -59.64
CA PHE A 3 11.00 -6.45 -58.95
C PHE A 3 10.13 -7.07 -57.86
N MET A 4 10.38 -6.68 -56.61
CA MET A 4 9.49 -7.01 -55.49
C MET A 4 8.12 -6.40 -55.80
N ASP A 5 7.11 -7.26 -56.01
CA ASP A 5 5.72 -6.87 -55.94
C ASP A 5 5.43 -6.37 -54.53
N ILE A 6 5.44 -5.05 -54.37
CA ILE A 6 4.99 -4.39 -53.15
C ILE A 6 3.47 -4.58 -53.11
N ASN A 7 3.00 -5.52 -52.30
CA ASN A 7 1.59 -5.66 -51.98
C ASN A 7 1.05 -4.33 -51.45
N ILE A 8 0.35 -3.60 -52.32
CA ILE A 8 -0.31 -2.35 -51.97
C ILE A 8 -1.43 -2.71 -50.99
N LEU A 9 -1.28 -2.29 -49.73
CA LEU A 9 -2.31 -2.43 -48.71
C LEU A 9 -3.65 -1.91 -49.27
N PRO A 10 -4.78 -2.64 -49.08
CA PRO A 10 -6.07 -2.18 -49.56
C PRO A 10 -6.34 -0.75 -49.02
N ALA A 11 -6.91 0.13 -49.85
CA ALA A 11 -7.02 1.57 -49.55
C ALA A 11 -7.63 1.86 -48.16
N GLY A 12 -8.57 1.03 -47.69
CA GLY A 12 -9.13 1.13 -46.34
C GLY A 12 -8.10 0.88 -45.22
N ALA A 13 -7.15 -0.04 -45.41
CA ALA A 13 -6.07 -0.27 -44.46
C ALA A 13 -5.08 0.91 -44.41
N ALA A 14 -4.79 1.53 -45.56
CA ALA A 14 -3.94 2.72 -45.61
C ALA A 14 -4.56 3.92 -44.87
N SER A 15 -5.85 4.19 -45.08
CA SER A 15 -6.57 5.25 -44.36
C SER A 15 -6.65 5.01 -42.85
N LEU A 16 -6.86 3.76 -42.42
CA LEU A 16 -6.87 3.39 -41.00
C LEU A 16 -5.49 3.61 -40.35
N ILE A 17 -4.41 3.20 -41.02
CA ILE A 17 -3.05 3.39 -40.52
C ILE A 17 -2.72 4.88 -40.39
N VAL A 18 -3.03 5.68 -41.41
CA VAL A 18 -2.80 7.13 -41.38
C VAL A 18 -3.62 7.77 -40.25
N GLY A 19 -4.91 7.44 -40.12
CA GLY A 19 -5.75 7.97 -39.05
C GLY A 19 -5.24 7.62 -37.66
N LEU A 20 -4.78 6.37 -37.45
CA LEU A 20 -4.18 5.94 -36.19
C LEU A 20 -2.87 6.70 -35.90
N LEU A 21 -1.98 6.81 -36.88
CA LEU A 21 -0.72 7.54 -36.74
C LEU A 21 -0.94 9.01 -36.42
N THR A 22 -1.85 9.69 -37.14
CA THR A 22 -2.21 11.08 -36.86
C THR A 22 -2.76 11.24 -35.46
N THR A 23 -3.63 10.33 -35.01
CA THR A 23 -4.19 10.35 -33.66
C THR A 23 -3.10 10.17 -32.59
N VAL A 24 -2.20 9.18 -32.76
CA VAL A 24 -1.11 8.94 -31.83
C VAL A 24 -0.15 10.13 -31.77
N VAL A 25 0.21 10.72 -32.90
CA VAL A 25 1.06 11.92 -32.96
C VAL A 25 0.37 13.09 -32.27
N ALA A 26 -0.91 13.34 -32.56
CA ALA A 26 -1.67 14.41 -31.93
C ALA A 26 -1.76 14.24 -30.41
N LEU A 27 -2.05 13.03 -29.93
CA LEU A 27 -2.07 12.71 -28.51
C LEU A 27 -0.69 12.86 -27.86
N ARG A 28 0.38 12.48 -28.55
CA ARG A 28 1.75 12.63 -28.05
C ARG A 28 2.15 14.10 -27.93
N LEU A 29 1.80 14.93 -28.92
CA LEU A 29 2.02 16.37 -28.89
C LEU A 29 1.21 17.03 -27.77
N ALA A 30 -0.05 16.62 -27.59
CA ALA A 30 -0.89 17.08 -26.50
C ALA A 30 -0.31 16.69 -25.12
N ALA A 31 0.14 15.44 -24.97
CA ALA A 31 0.75 14.95 -23.73
C ALA A 31 2.06 15.67 -23.39
N GLY A 32 2.86 16.02 -24.40
CA GLY A 32 4.13 16.73 -24.24
C GLY A 32 4.00 18.23 -23.97
N ARG A 33 2.78 18.80 -24.03
CA ARG A 33 2.58 20.24 -23.83
C ARG A 33 2.73 20.62 -22.36
N LYS A 34 3.43 21.73 -22.12
CA LYS A 34 3.46 22.39 -20.81
C LYS A 34 2.12 23.08 -20.52
N VAL A 35 1.61 22.91 -19.31
CA VAL A 35 0.39 23.59 -18.83
C VAL A 35 0.72 25.03 -18.42
N HIS A 36 1.91 25.26 -17.89
CA HIS A 36 2.40 26.57 -17.47
C HIS A 36 3.83 26.79 -17.99
N PRO A 37 4.24 28.03 -18.34
CA PRO A 37 5.60 28.30 -18.82
C PRO A 37 6.71 27.80 -17.87
N ASN A 38 6.47 27.94 -16.56
CA ASN A 38 7.40 27.51 -15.51
C ASN A 38 7.27 26.03 -15.10
N GLU A 39 6.45 25.24 -15.81
CA GLU A 39 6.36 23.82 -15.53
C GLU A 39 7.70 23.12 -15.81
N PRO A 40 8.12 22.13 -14.99
CA PRO A 40 9.27 21.30 -15.26
C PRO A 40 9.22 20.63 -16.65
N THR A 41 10.35 20.10 -17.11
CA THR A 41 10.44 19.41 -18.39
C THR A 41 9.40 18.29 -18.47
N VAL A 42 8.57 18.30 -19.52
CA VAL A 42 7.52 17.30 -19.74
C VAL A 42 8.10 16.19 -20.60
N LEU A 43 8.05 14.97 -20.07
CA LEU A 43 8.59 13.80 -20.75
C LEU A 43 7.42 12.95 -21.24
N PRO A 44 6.98 13.06 -22.50
CA PRO A 44 5.90 12.24 -23.02
C PRO A 44 6.37 10.79 -23.23
N SER A 45 5.53 9.83 -22.87
CA SER A 45 5.74 8.41 -23.16
C SER A 45 5.50 8.10 -24.64
N TRP A 46 6.01 6.94 -25.11
CA TRP A 46 5.77 6.48 -26.49
C TRP A 46 4.29 6.19 -26.75
N ILE A 47 3.62 5.51 -25.80
CA ILE A 47 2.15 5.42 -25.74
C ILE A 47 1.64 6.61 -24.93
N PRO A 48 0.98 7.62 -25.53
CA PRO A 48 0.58 8.83 -24.82
C PRO A 48 -0.32 8.53 -23.62
N PHE A 49 -0.09 9.21 -22.51
CA PHE A 49 -0.78 9.11 -21.21
C PHE A 49 -0.70 7.74 -20.50
N ILE A 50 -0.69 6.62 -21.22
CA ILE A 50 -0.76 5.27 -20.64
C ILE A 50 0.63 4.65 -20.44
N GLY A 51 1.61 5.04 -21.26
CA GLY A 51 2.94 4.42 -21.23
C GLY A 51 3.65 4.57 -19.87
N HIS A 52 3.52 5.72 -19.21
CA HIS A 52 4.11 5.93 -17.87
C HIS A 52 3.46 5.06 -16.79
N PRO A 53 2.12 5.05 -16.60
CA PRO A 53 1.46 4.13 -15.67
C PRO A 53 1.84 2.66 -15.87
N VAL A 54 1.87 2.20 -17.13
CA VAL A 54 2.27 0.82 -17.46
C VAL A 54 3.73 0.58 -17.11
N GLY A 55 4.63 1.51 -17.46
CA GLY A 55 6.04 1.43 -17.10
C GLY A 55 6.25 1.36 -15.59
N MET A 56 5.54 2.17 -14.81
CA MET A 56 5.60 2.14 -13.35
C MET A 56 5.06 0.82 -12.77
N ALA A 57 4.00 0.27 -13.36
CA ALA A 57 3.46 -1.02 -12.93
C ALA A 57 4.42 -2.19 -13.18
N ILE A 58 5.18 -2.15 -14.29
CA ILE A 58 6.10 -3.24 -14.69
C ILE A 58 7.48 -3.07 -14.04
N TYR A 59 8.03 -1.86 -14.04
CA TYR A 59 9.42 -1.59 -13.65
C TYR A 59 9.56 -0.89 -12.28
N GLY A 60 8.43 -0.56 -11.62
CA GLY A 60 8.40 0.12 -10.34
C GLY A 60 8.85 1.59 -10.43
N GLY A 61 9.27 2.13 -9.28
CA GLY A 61 9.68 3.54 -9.12
C GLY A 61 11.08 3.89 -9.66
N ARG A 62 11.67 3.07 -10.55
CA ARG A 62 12.99 3.33 -11.14
C ARG A 62 12.90 4.40 -12.24
N LEU A 63 12.48 5.58 -11.87
CA LEU A 63 12.31 6.74 -12.75
C LEU A 63 13.46 7.70 -12.47
N SER A 64 14.46 7.69 -13.34
CA SER A 64 15.57 8.66 -13.28
C SER A 64 15.84 9.19 -14.68
N HIS A 65 15.97 10.51 -14.77
CA HIS A 65 16.49 11.18 -15.94
C HIS A 65 17.78 11.90 -15.54
N PRO A 66 18.95 11.49 -16.09
CA PRO A 66 20.26 11.96 -15.63
C PRO A 66 20.44 13.49 -15.58
N ASN A 67 19.69 14.22 -16.41
CA ASN A 67 19.87 15.65 -16.64
C ASN A 67 18.70 16.50 -16.12
N GLU A 68 17.68 15.90 -15.51
CA GLU A 68 16.47 16.60 -15.08
C GLU A 68 16.25 16.38 -13.57
N PRO A 69 16.55 17.37 -12.71
CA PRO A 69 16.37 17.25 -11.26
C PRO A 69 14.87 17.19 -10.85
N ILE A 70 14.00 17.67 -11.73
CA ILE A 70 12.55 17.58 -11.64
C ILE A 70 11.96 17.49 -13.04
N PHE A 71 11.01 16.58 -13.26
CA PHE A 71 10.34 16.40 -14.55
C PHE A 71 8.88 16.00 -14.38
N THR A 72 8.11 16.14 -15.44
CA THR A 72 6.66 15.91 -15.46
C THR A 72 6.32 14.71 -16.35
N LEU A 73 5.56 13.77 -15.80
CA LEU A 73 5.01 12.62 -16.51
C LEU A 73 3.51 12.85 -16.75
N PRO A 74 3.07 13.01 -18.01
CA PRO A 74 1.65 13.12 -18.32
C PRO A 74 0.96 11.76 -18.13
N VAL A 75 -0.13 11.75 -17.36
CA VAL A 75 -0.98 10.57 -17.13
C VAL A 75 -2.44 10.91 -17.42
N PRO A 76 -3.37 9.94 -17.49
CA PRO A 76 -4.76 10.24 -17.79
C PRO A 76 -5.38 11.12 -16.68
N GLY A 77 -5.88 12.29 -17.04
CA GLY A 77 -6.56 13.21 -16.12
C GLY A 77 -5.68 13.88 -15.06
N SER A 78 -4.37 13.65 -15.05
CA SER A 78 -3.44 14.21 -14.06
C SER A 78 -2.01 14.30 -14.60
N ARG A 79 -1.10 14.82 -13.76
CA ARG A 79 0.33 14.95 -14.06
C ARG A 79 1.12 14.54 -12.82
N ILE A 80 2.12 13.70 -13.01
CA ILE A 80 3.00 13.26 -11.94
C ILE A 80 4.31 14.04 -12.05
N TYR A 81 4.61 14.85 -11.04
CA TYR A 81 5.88 15.55 -10.94
C TYR A 81 6.86 14.65 -10.19
N VAL A 82 7.93 14.24 -10.87
CA VAL A 82 8.98 13.40 -10.29
C VAL A 82 10.16 14.29 -9.94
N VAL A 83 10.60 14.21 -8.70
CA VAL A 83 11.71 14.99 -8.16
C VAL A 83 12.80 14.02 -7.75
N THR A 84 13.95 14.13 -8.40
CA THR A 84 15.11 13.24 -8.20
C THR A 84 16.22 13.94 -7.43
N ASP A 85 16.22 15.27 -7.38
CA ASP A 85 17.20 16.05 -6.64
C ASP A 85 16.90 16.03 -5.11
N PRO A 86 17.87 15.65 -4.26
CA PRO A 86 17.67 15.61 -2.81
C PRO A 86 17.34 16.97 -2.17
N SER A 87 17.91 18.07 -2.67
CA SER A 87 17.69 19.40 -2.10
C SER A 87 16.27 19.92 -2.38
N LEU A 88 15.75 19.63 -3.58
CA LEU A 88 14.35 19.87 -3.93
C LEU A 88 13.41 18.97 -3.12
N THR A 89 13.75 17.70 -2.95
CA THR A 89 12.97 16.74 -2.16
C THR A 89 12.80 17.23 -0.71
N ALA A 90 13.88 17.68 -0.07
CA ALA A 90 13.82 18.24 1.28
C ALA A 90 12.94 19.50 1.36
N SER A 91 12.96 20.33 0.32
CA SER A 91 12.10 21.52 0.22
C SER A 91 10.62 21.15 0.10
N ILE A 92 10.28 20.12 -0.68
CA ILE A 92 8.92 19.61 -0.83
C ILE A 92 8.40 19.01 0.48
N GLN A 93 9.22 18.18 1.14
CA GLN A 93 8.86 17.55 2.41
C GLN A 93 8.63 18.53 3.55
N ARG A 94 9.16 19.77 3.47
CA ARG A 94 8.85 20.84 4.44
C ARG A 94 7.56 21.59 4.12
N ASN A 95 7.07 21.50 2.89
CA ASN A 95 5.88 22.20 2.40
C ASN A 95 4.63 21.30 2.35
N VAL A 96 4.46 20.45 3.37
CA VAL A 96 3.37 19.45 3.45
C VAL A 96 1.96 20.03 3.37
N LYS A 97 1.79 21.31 3.73
CA LYS A 97 0.50 22.00 3.64
C LYS A 97 0.04 22.21 2.20
N THR A 98 0.97 22.61 1.32
CA THR A 98 0.66 22.88 -0.09
C THR A 98 0.72 21.61 -0.93
N LEU A 99 1.57 20.66 -0.53
CA LEU A 99 1.81 19.39 -1.22
C LEU A 99 1.37 18.22 -0.35
N SER A 100 0.06 18.17 -0.05
CA SER A 100 -0.50 17.13 0.83
C SER A 100 -0.79 15.83 0.07
N PHE A 101 -0.44 14.72 0.72
CA PHE A 101 -0.81 13.35 0.29
C PHE A 101 -2.18 12.92 0.85
N THR A 102 -2.62 13.53 1.94
CA THR A 102 -3.84 13.15 2.67
C THR A 102 -5.10 13.08 1.79
N PRO A 103 -5.31 13.97 0.79
CA PRO A 103 -6.44 13.86 -0.15
C PRO A 103 -6.54 12.56 -0.94
N LEU A 104 -5.43 11.84 -1.13
CA LEU A 104 -5.39 10.58 -1.86
C LEU A 104 -5.70 9.36 -0.97
N VAL A 105 -5.52 9.49 0.34
CA VAL A 105 -5.67 8.39 1.30
C VAL A 105 -7.05 7.72 1.24
N PRO A 106 -8.20 8.43 1.17
CA PRO A 106 -9.50 7.79 1.11
C PRO A 106 -9.68 6.88 -0.11
N ASP A 107 -9.19 7.31 -1.28
CA ASP A 107 -9.32 6.53 -2.53
C ASP A 107 -8.38 5.33 -2.57
N ILE A 108 -7.16 5.48 -2.05
CA ILE A 108 -6.18 4.40 -1.92
C ILE A 108 -6.72 3.33 -0.97
N THR A 109 -7.14 3.73 0.23
CA THR A 109 -7.65 2.80 1.25
C THR A 109 -8.94 2.12 0.82
N LYS A 110 -9.83 2.82 0.10
CA LYS A 110 -11.01 2.21 -0.52
C LYS A 110 -10.67 1.01 -1.38
N ARG A 111 -9.72 1.17 -2.31
CA ARG A 111 -9.36 0.14 -3.29
C ARG A 111 -8.60 -1.01 -2.64
N VAL A 112 -7.59 -0.66 -1.85
CA VAL A 112 -6.70 -1.62 -1.19
C VAL A 112 -7.46 -2.45 -0.16
N LEU A 113 -8.16 -1.81 0.78
CA LEU A 113 -8.81 -2.48 1.89
C LEU A 113 -10.24 -2.95 1.56
N GLY A 114 -10.83 -2.44 0.47
CA GLY A 114 -12.21 -2.74 0.10
C GLY A 114 -13.25 -2.02 0.96
N LEU A 115 -12.97 -0.76 1.35
CA LEU A 115 -13.90 0.02 2.18
C LEU A 115 -15.16 0.40 1.40
N ASP A 116 -16.28 0.51 2.11
CA ASP A 116 -17.54 1.01 1.55
C ASP A 116 -17.53 2.54 1.38
N ASP A 117 -18.48 3.04 0.58
CA ASP A 117 -18.59 4.47 0.26
C ASP A 117 -18.88 5.33 1.48
N GLU A 118 -19.63 4.81 2.45
CA GLU A 118 -19.98 5.53 3.67
C GLU A 118 -18.73 5.75 4.54
N THR A 119 -17.94 4.71 4.74
CA THR A 119 -16.67 4.77 5.48
C THR A 119 -15.69 5.71 4.78
N VAL A 120 -15.58 5.63 3.46
CA VAL A 120 -14.73 6.53 2.69
C VAL A 120 -15.19 7.99 2.81
N ALA A 121 -16.51 8.23 2.79
CA ALA A 121 -17.06 9.56 3.00
C ALA A 121 -16.75 10.10 4.41
N ARG A 122 -16.72 9.23 5.44
CA ARG A 122 -16.31 9.59 6.80
C ARG A 122 -14.81 9.92 6.86
N ILE A 123 -13.96 9.10 6.26
CA ILE A 123 -12.50 9.32 6.18
C ILE A 123 -12.18 10.63 5.45
N ARG A 124 -12.94 10.97 4.40
CA ARG A 124 -12.75 12.18 3.58
C ARG A 124 -13.10 13.50 4.30
N LYS A 125 -13.73 13.46 5.48
CA LYS A 125 -14.10 14.70 6.19
C LYS A 125 -12.88 15.33 6.86
N ASN A 126 -12.79 16.66 6.74
CA ASN A 126 -11.80 17.50 7.42
C ASN A 126 -10.36 16.96 7.26
N LEU A 127 -9.96 16.74 6.00
CA LEU A 127 -8.59 16.36 5.67
C LEU A 127 -7.66 17.55 5.92
N ASP A 128 -6.51 17.29 6.55
CA ASP A 128 -5.49 18.29 6.89
C ASP A 128 -6.04 19.51 7.67
N PRO A 129 -6.70 19.30 8.83
CA PRO A 129 -7.29 20.40 9.58
C PRO A 129 -6.19 21.33 10.15
N GLU A 130 -6.40 22.65 10.07
CA GLU A 130 -5.51 23.62 10.71
C GLU A 130 -5.86 23.84 12.19
N PRO A 131 -4.97 24.45 13.01
CA PRO A 131 -5.28 24.77 14.40
C PRO A 131 -6.55 25.63 14.52
N GLY A 132 -7.59 25.06 15.14
CA GLY A 132 -8.90 25.70 15.31
C GLY A 132 -9.99 25.15 14.36
N ASP A 133 -9.61 24.39 13.34
CA ASP A 133 -10.57 23.76 12.43
C ASP A 133 -11.25 22.54 13.06
N PRO A 134 -12.47 22.18 12.59
CA PRO A 134 -13.08 20.91 12.92
C PRO A 134 -12.16 19.74 12.53
N ARG A 135 -11.92 18.81 13.46
CA ARG A 135 -11.08 17.64 13.21
C ARG A 135 -11.80 16.57 12.39
N GLY A 136 -11.01 15.70 11.77
CA GLY A 136 -11.46 14.58 10.96
C GLY A 136 -10.82 13.26 11.39
N PHE A 137 -11.34 12.16 10.85
CA PHE A 137 -10.92 10.80 11.23
C PHE A 137 -9.40 10.59 11.12
N LEU A 138 -8.79 11.02 10.00
CA LEU A 138 -7.35 10.81 9.80
C LEU A 138 -6.48 11.59 10.78
N ALA A 139 -6.90 12.79 11.19
CA ALA A 139 -6.21 13.56 12.20
C ALA A 139 -6.28 12.86 13.56
N ASP A 140 -7.45 12.33 13.93
CA ASP A 140 -7.61 11.62 15.21
C ASP A 140 -6.87 10.28 15.23
N VAL A 141 -6.81 9.56 14.10
CA VAL A 141 -5.95 8.38 13.94
C VAL A 141 -4.49 8.76 14.13
N HIS A 142 -4.04 9.88 13.53
CA HIS A 142 -2.69 10.37 13.72
C HIS A 142 -2.39 10.62 15.21
N ASP A 143 -3.30 11.25 15.96
CA ASP A 143 -3.12 11.50 17.39
C ASP A 143 -3.04 10.21 18.21
N VAL A 144 -3.88 9.22 17.91
CA VAL A 144 -3.82 7.89 18.55
C VAL A 144 -2.47 7.23 18.30
N VAL A 145 -2.01 7.20 17.05
CA VAL A 145 -0.73 6.58 16.68
C VAL A 145 0.45 7.34 17.31
N TYR A 146 0.44 8.67 17.23
CA TYR A 146 1.52 9.51 17.77
C TYR A 146 1.59 9.42 19.30
N SER A 147 0.45 9.40 19.99
CA SER A 147 0.40 9.25 21.44
C SER A 147 0.88 7.87 21.89
N ALA A 148 0.58 6.83 21.11
CA ALA A 148 0.94 5.46 21.40
C ALA A 148 2.41 5.15 21.08
N LEU A 149 2.94 5.68 19.98
CA LEU A 149 4.29 5.39 19.50
C LEU A 149 5.30 6.51 19.79
N GLY A 150 4.86 7.54 20.52
CA GLY A 150 5.73 8.60 21.03
C GLY A 150 6.56 8.14 22.24
N PRO A 151 7.60 8.91 22.63
CA PRO A 151 8.40 8.61 23.81
C PRO A 151 7.53 8.51 25.07
N GLY A 152 7.57 7.38 25.76
CA GLY A 152 6.78 7.19 26.97
C GLY A 152 6.75 5.75 27.47
N TRP A 153 6.10 5.55 28.62
CA TRP A 153 5.99 4.24 29.26
C TRP A 153 5.28 3.22 28.38
N TYR A 154 4.24 3.64 27.65
CA TYR A 154 3.48 2.72 26.80
C TYR A 154 4.33 2.15 25.66
N LEU A 155 5.09 2.99 24.94
CA LEU A 155 6.02 2.52 23.90
C LEU A 155 7.08 1.57 24.48
N ASN A 156 7.61 1.86 25.67
CA ASN A 156 8.57 0.98 26.34
C ASN A 156 7.95 -0.39 26.67
N SER A 157 6.71 -0.43 27.16
CA SER A 157 5.98 -1.68 27.44
C SER A 157 5.77 -2.47 26.14
N LEU A 158 5.24 -1.81 25.10
CA LEU A 158 4.98 -2.45 23.81
C LEU A 158 6.25 -3.02 23.18
N SER A 159 7.37 -2.30 23.29
CA SER A 159 8.67 -2.74 22.80
C SER A 159 9.21 -3.94 23.60
N CYS A 160 8.98 -3.96 24.91
CA CYS A 160 9.32 -5.09 25.77
C CYS A 160 8.50 -6.34 25.41
N GLU A 161 7.18 -6.19 25.22
CA GLU A 161 6.29 -7.27 24.79
C GLU A 161 6.72 -7.84 23.43
N ALA A 162 7.03 -6.98 22.45
CA ALA A 162 7.54 -7.41 21.14
C ALA A 162 8.88 -8.17 21.26
N GLY A 163 9.80 -7.69 22.11
CA GLY A 163 11.08 -8.36 22.36
C GLY A 163 10.92 -9.72 23.06
N GLN A 164 10.02 -9.81 24.03
CA GLN A 164 9.72 -11.07 24.73
C GLN A 164 9.12 -12.11 23.77
N GLU A 165 8.21 -11.69 22.90
CA GLU A 165 7.61 -12.54 21.87
C GLU A 165 8.67 -13.06 20.88
N LEU A 166 9.60 -12.20 20.46
CA LEU A 166 10.72 -12.63 19.62
C LEU A 166 11.62 -13.65 20.33
N CYS A 167 11.96 -13.41 21.61
CA CYS A 167 12.74 -14.35 22.40
C CYS A 167 12.04 -15.72 22.54
N PHE A 168 10.72 -15.71 22.75
CA PHE A 168 9.93 -16.92 22.82
C PHE A 168 10.01 -17.71 21.50
N GLN A 169 9.76 -17.06 20.37
CA GLN A 169 9.82 -17.72 19.06
C GLN A 169 11.21 -18.26 18.71
N LEU A 170 12.28 -17.53 19.04
CA LEU A 170 13.65 -18.00 18.85
C LEU A 170 13.97 -19.21 19.74
N THR A 171 13.46 -19.23 20.97
CA THR A 171 13.63 -20.35 21.88
C THR A 171 12.87 -21.58 21.37
N GLU A 172 11.63 -21.42 20.89
CA GLU A 172 10.88 -22.52 20.26
C GLU A 172 11.56 -23.04 19.00
N PHE A 173 12.09 -22.13 18.18
CA PHE A 173 12.85 -22.48 16.99
C PHE A 173 14.11 -23.29 17.34
N ALA A 174 14.90 -22.86 18.32
CA ALA A 174 16.06 -23.60 18.80
C ALA A 174 15.68 -24.99 19.35
N ALA A 175 14.63 -25.09 20.16
CA ALA A 175 14.14 -26.35 20.70
C ALA A 175 13.61 -27.31 19.61
N SER A 176 13.28 -26.79 18.42
CA SER A 176 12.86 -27.64 17.29
C SER A 176 14.01 -28.48 16.72
N PHE A 177 15.27 -28.03 16.84
CA PHE A 177 16.45 -28.79 16.44
C PHE A 177 16.60 -30.06 17.27
N ASP A 178 16.48 -29.94 18.60
CA ASP A 178 16.53 -31.08 19.53
C ASP A 178 15.43 -32.10 19.23
N LYS A 179 14.20 -31.62 18.99
CA LYS A 179 13.04 -32.49 18.67
C LYS A 179 13.22 -33.25 17.35
N LEU A 180 13.89 -32.65 16.37
CA LEU A 180 14.13 -33.24 15.06
C LEU A 180 15.44 -34.04 14.99
N GLY A 181 16.25 -34.03 16.06
CA GLY A 181 17.58 -34.63 16.06
C GLY A 181 18.52 -33.99 15.03
N GLN A 182 18.30 -32.72 14.70
CA GLN A 182 19.06 -31.97 13.71
C GLN A 182 20.03 -31.02 14.41
N THR A 183 21.26 -30.89 13.90
CA THR A 183 22.21 -29.87 14.36
C THR A 183 22.25 -28.65 13.46
N GLU A 184 21.77 -28.80 12.23
CA GLU A 184 21.76 -27.77 11.19
C GLU A 184 20.49 -27.88 10.34
N ARG A 185 20.03 -26.75 9.80
CA ARG A 185 18.85 -26.66 8.95
C ARG A 185 19.01 -25.55 7.93
N GLU A 186 18.85 -25.87 6.65
CA GLU A 186 18.74 -24.86 5.60
C GLU A 186 17.35 -24.19 5.65
N LEU A 187 17.33 -22.87 5.51
CA LEU A 187 16.13 -22.05 5.60
C LEU A 187 16.13 -21.00 4.49
N ASP A 188 14.96 -20.74 3.92
CA ASP A 188 14.71 -19.47 3.26
C ASP A 188 14.64 -18.39 4.34
N LEU A 189 15.69 -17.59 4.47
CA LEU A 189 15.82 -16.57 5.51
C LEU A 189 14.72 -15.51 5.40
N LEU A 190 14.25 -15.18 4.19
CA LEU A 190 13.16 -14.23 4.00
C LEU A 190 11.84 -14.83 4.46
N GLN A 191 11.56 -16.09 4.08
CA GLN A 191 10.36 -16.79 4.54
C GLN A 191 10.36 -16.95 6.07
N TRP A 192 11.52 -17.22 6.67
CA TRP A 192 11.66 -17.32 8.12
C TRP A 192 11.44 -15.98 8.82
N ALA A 193 12.03 -14.89 8.31
CA ALA A 193 11.81 -13.54 8.83
C ALA A 193 10.34 -13.09 8.67
N ARG A 194 9.70 -13.43 7.54
CA ARG A 194 8.26 -13.22 7.30
C ARG A 194 7.43 -13.87 8.40
N HIS A 195 7.71 -15.13 8.70
CA HIS A 195 7.00 -15.88 9.73
C HIS A 195 7.17 -15.24 11.11
N LEU A 196 8.42 -15.01 11.54
CA LEU A 196 8.70 -14.45 12.86
C LEU A 196 8.00 -13.11 13.09
N VAL A 197 8.14 -12.20 12.12
CA VAL A 197 7.56 -10.85 12.24
C VAL A 197 6.04 -10.89 12.14
N THR A 198 5.47 -11.74 11.28
CA THR A 198 4.01 -11.86 11.11
C THR A 198 3.35 -12.39 12.37
N VAL A 199 3.83 -13.52 12.89
CA VAL A 199 3.30 -14.15 14.10
C VAL A 199 3.54 -13.27 15.32
N GLY A 200 4.76 -12.73 15.46
CA GLY A 200 5.12 -11.87 16.59
C GLY A 200 4.27 -10.60 16.63
N SER A 201 4.14 -9.90 15.50
CA SER A 201 3.31 -8.70 15.42
C SER A 201 1.85 -8.97 15.71
N ALA A 202 1.30 -10.08 15.21
CA ALA A 202 -0.06 -10.47 15.52
C ALA A 202 -0.25 -10.76 17.02
N ARG A 203 0.72 -11.42 17.65
CA ARG A 203 0.71 -11.74 19.09
C ARG A 203 0.76 -10.49 19.97
N TYR A 204 1.75 -9.61 19.81
CA TYR A 204 1.86 -8.46 20.71
C TYR A 204 0.82 -7.36 20.40
N LEU A 205 0.31 -7.23 19.15
CA LEU A 205 -0.71 -6.22 18.82
C LEU A 205 -2.15 -6.68 19.08
N TYR A 206 -2.46 -7.96 18.83
CA TYR A 206 -3.82 -8.49 18.90
C TYR A 206 -3.96 -9.65 19.91
N GLY A 207 -2.97 -9.83 20.76
CA GLY A 207 -3.04 -10.79 21.86
C GLY A 207 -3.00 -12.25 21.40
N PRO A 208 -3.25 -13.19 22.33
CA PRO A 208 -3.00 -14.60 22.09
C PRO A 208 -4.04 -15.30 21.19
N ARG A 209 -5.21 -14.69 21.00
CA ARG A 209 -6.30 -15.22 20.15
C ARG A 209 -6.45 -14.43 18.86
N ASN A 210 -5.35 -13.81 18.40
CA ASN A 210 -5.33 -13.06 17.15
C ASN A 210 -5.66 -13.98 15.94
N PRO A 211 -6.14 -13.42 14.82
CA PRO A 211 -6.50 -14.20 13.65
C PRO A 211 -5.44 -15.22 13.18
N ILE A 212 -4.18 -14.80 13.07
CA ILE A 212 -3.08 -15.64 12.56
C ILE A 212 -2.78 -16.81 13.50
N ALA A 213 -2.95 -16.63 14.81
CA ALA A 213 -2.80 -17.71 15.79
C ALA A 213 -3.91 -18.78 15.68
N GLU A 214 -5.12 -18.38 15.31
CA GLU A 214 -6.29 -19.28 15.21
C GLU A 214 -6.35 -20.03 13.87
N ASP A 215 -5.86 -19.42 12.78
CA ASP A 215 -5.72 -20.06 11.46
C ASP A 215 -4.34 -19.73 10.86
N PRO A 216 -3.37 -20.65 10.95
CA PRO A 216 -2.04 -20.47 10.35
C PRO A 216 -2.07 -20.22 8.84
N GLY A 217 -3.13 -20.65 8.13
CA GLY A 217 -3.32 -20.36 6.72
C GLY A 217 -3.56 -18.89 6.40
N LEU A 218 -3.80 -18.04 7.42
CA LEU A 218 -3.93 -16.59 7.27
C LEU A 218 -2.61 -15.87 7.08
N GLU A 219 -1.48 -16.44 7.50
CA GLU A 219 -0.17 -15.87 7.18
C GLU A 219 0.05 -15.85 5.66
N ALA A 220 -0.21 -16.96 4.98
CA ALA A 220 -0.14 -17.02 3.52
C ALA A 220 -1.17 -16.08 2.86
N ALA A 221 -2.37 -15.97 3.42
CA ALA A 221 -3.40 -15.04 2.93
C ALA A 221 -2.96 -13.57 3.06
N PHE A 222 -2.30 -13.22 4.17
CA PHE A 222 -1.72 -11.90 4.40
C PHE A 222 -0.62 -11.57 3.38
N TRP A 223 0.31 -12.49 3.14
CA TRP A 223 1.39 -12.27 2.17
C TRP A 223 0.89 -12.27 0.71
N ALA A 224 -0.18 -13.01 0.40
CA ALA A 224 -0.85 -12.90 -0.91
C ALA A 224 -1.49 -11.51 -1.11
N PHE A 225 -2.09 -10.95 -0.04
CA PHE A 225 -2.60 -9.58 -0.04
C PHE A 225 -1.48 -8.55 -0.26
N ASP A 226 -0.35 -8.67 0.46
CA ASP A 226 0.81 -7.79 0.31
C ASP A 226 1.41 -7.83 -1.10
N GLN A 227 1.64 -9.03 -1.65
CA GLN A 227 2.27 -9.20 -2.96
C GLN A 227 1.44 -8.61 -4.11
N GLY A 228 0.10 -8.68 -4.02
CA GLY A 228 -0.79 -8.14 -5.04
C GLY A 228 -1.37 -6.75 -4.73
N LEU A 229 -0.80 -6.02 -3.77
CA LEU A 229 -1.27 -4.68 -3.37
C LEU A 229 -1.37 -3.71 -4.56
N GLY A 230 -0.41 -3.76 -5.48
CA GLY A 230 -0.42 -2.95 -6.70
C GLY A 230 -1.63 -3.24 -7.60
N GLY A 231 -2.02 -4.51 -7.73
CA GLY A 231 -3.23 -4.92 -8.47
C GLY A 231 -4.51 -4.42 -7.80
N LEU A 232 -4.58 -4.50 -6.47
CA LEU A 232 -5.71 -3.94 -5.70
C LEU A 232 -5.81 -2.42 -5.86
N LEU A 233 -4.67 -1.71 -5.84
CA LEU A 233 -4.62 -0.26 -6.02
C LEU A 233 -5.10 0.18 -7.41
N MET A 234 -4.79 -0.59 -8.46
CA MET A 234 -5.28 -0.36 -9.82
C MET A 234 -6.82 -0.49 -9.88
N GLY A 235 -7.40 -1.40 -9.11
CA GLY A 235 -8.85 -1.48 -8.88
C GLY A 235 -9.68 -1.98 -10.08
N VAL A 236 -9.05 -2.50 -11.13
CA VAL A 236 -9.75 -3.01 -12.32
C VAL A 236 -10.25 -4.43 -12.07
N LEU A 237 -11.50 -4.61 -11.64
CA LEU A 237 -12.07 -5.94 -11.33
C LEU A 237 -11.12 -6.82 -10.47
N PRO A 238 -10.75 -6.38 -9.26
CA PRO A 238 -9.66 -6.99 -8.48
C PRO A 238 -9.90 -8.45 -8.12
N SER A 239 -11.15 -8.92 -8.05
CA SER A 239 -11.46 -10.35 -7.87
C SER A 239 -10.99 -11.23 -9.03
N LEU A 240 -10.70 -10.65 -10.19
CA LEU A 240 -10.18 -11.33 -11.38
C LEU A 240 -8.73 -10.96 -11.67
N THR A 241 -8.39 -9.66 -11.66
CA THR A 241 -7.05 -9.17 -12.04
C THR A 241 -6.01 -9.26 -10.93
N ALA A 242 -6.46 -9.34 -9.67
CA ALA A 242 -5.64 -9.48 -8.48
C ALA A 242 -6.26 -10.51 -7.52
N SER A 243 -6.74 -11.63 -8.09
CA SER A 243 -7.62 -12.58 -7.42
C SER A 243 -7.03 -13.14 -6.12
N GLU A 244 -5.75 -13.50 -6.10
CA GLU A 244 -5.06 -14.00 -4.90
C GLU A 244 -5.02 -12.94 -3.79
N ALA A 245 -4.68 -11.70 -4.14
CA ALA A 245 -4.63 -10.59 -3.19
C ALA A 245 -6.03 -10.22 -2.66
N TYR A 246 -7.02 -10.23 -3.55
CA TYR A 246 -8.42 -10.02 -3.20
C TYR A 246 -8.90 -11.10 -2.22
N GLN A 247 -8.66 -12.38 -2.51
CA GLN A 247 -9.04 -13.49 -1.63
C GLN A 247 -8.28 -13.44 -0.30
N GLY A 248 -6.98 -13.14 -0.33
CA GLY A 248 -6.15 -12.96 0.87
C GLY A 248 -6.72 -11.89 1.80
N ARG A 249 -7.07 -10.72 1.22
CA ARG A 249 -7.75 -9.64 1.93
C ARG A 249 -9.06 -10.08 2.56
N GLU A 250 -9.96 -10.71 1.80
CA GLU A 250 -11.28 -11.11 2.31
C GLU A 250 -11.18 -12.18 3.41
N ARG A 251 -10.20 -13.10 3.32
CA ARG A 251 -9.91 -14.08 4.39
C ARG A 251 -9.45 -13.39 5.67
N MET A 252 -8.50 -12.46 5.58
CA MET A 252 -8.03 -11.68 6.73
C MET A 252 -9.15 -10.87 7.37
N VAL A 253 -9.97 -10.17 6.56
CA VAL A 253 -11.12 -9.39 7.04
C VAL A 253 -12.12 -10.29 7.76
N THR A 254 -12.46 -11.46 7.17
CA THR A 254 -13.37 -12.42 7.80
C THR A 254 -12.85 -12.90 9.15
N ALA A 255 -11.55 -13.16 9.26
CA ALA A 255 -10.94 -13.61 10.51
C ALA A 255 -10.91 -12.50 11.57
N PHE A 256 -10.61 -11.26 11.18
CA PHE A 256 -10.73 -10.10 12.07
C PHE A 256 -12.17 -9.85 12.52
N MET A 257 -13.17 -10.04 11.66
CA MET A 257 -14.58 -9.94 12.07
C MET A 257 -14.89 -10.93 13.20
N LYS A 258 -14.53 -12.20 13.05
CA LYS A 258 -14.71 -13.23 14.10
C LYS A 258 -14.00 -12.85 15.40
N TYR A 259 -12.76 -12.36 15.29
CA TYR A 259 -11.97 -11.89 16.42
C TYR A 259 -12.66 -10.75 17.19
N PHE A 260 -13.24 -9.77 16.48
CA PHE A 260 -13.98 -8.67 17.10
C PHE A 260 -15.33 -9.11 17.67
N GLU A 261 -16.06 -9.97 16.99
CA GLU A 261 -17.33 -10.52 17.45
C GLU A 261 -17.19 -11.34 18.74
N ALA A 262 -16.09 -12.09 18.88
CA ALA A 262 -15.75 -12.81 20.10
C ALA A 262 -15.23 -11.91 21.23
N GLY A 263 -15.09 -10.60 20.98
CA GLY A 263 -14.60 -9.63 21.96
C GLY A 263 -13.13 -9.85 22.33
N HIS A 264 -12.33 -10.49 21.47
CA HIS A 264 -10.93 -10.80 21.75
C HIS A 264 -10.02 -9.57 21.73
N ILE A 265 -10.45 -8.46 21.10
CA ILE A 265 -9.73 -7.18 21.08
C ILE A 265 -9.38 -6.64 22.47
N LYS A 266 -10.13 -7.02 23.51
CA LYS A 266 -9.80 -6.67 24.90
C LYS A 266 -8.40 -7.15 25.33
N ASP A 267 -7.95 -8.27 24.77
CA ASP A 267 -6.65 -8.88 25.05
C ASP A 267 -5.52 -8.33 24.15
N GLY A 268 -5.83 -7.45 23.19
CA GLY A 268 -4.85 -6.82 22.31
C GLY A 268 -4.10 -5.65 22.96
N ALA A 269 -3.10 -5.11 22.26
CA ALA A 269 -2.39 -3.92 22.71
C ALA A 269 -3.33 -2.70 22.83
N GLN A 270 -2.96 -1.75 23.69
CA GLN A 270 -3.73 -0.52 23.87
C GLN A 270 -3.96 0.24 22.55
N ILE A 271 -2.93 0.39 21.71
CA ILE A 271 -3.06 1.05 20.40
C ILE A 271 -4.10 0.37 19.50
N SER A 272 -4.17 -0.97 19.50
CA SER A 272 -5.16 -1.72 18.73
C SER A 272 -6.58 -1.45 19.25
N ARG A 273 -6.76 -1.45 20.59
CA ARG A 273 -8.05 -1.12 21.22
C ARG A 273 -8.48 0.32 20.96
N ASP A 274 -7.55 1.27 21.09
CA ASP A 274 -7.81 2.70 20.92
C ASP A 274 -8.20 3.01 19.47
N ARG A 275 -7.56 2.37 18.49
CA ARG A 275 -7.96 2.48 17.07
C ARG A 275 -9.36 1.93 16.81
N VAL A 276 -9.68 0.73 17.33
CA VAL A 276 -11.03 0.15 17.18
C VAL A 276 -12.08 1.05 17.82
N ARG A 277 -11.84 1.55 19.04
CA ARG A 277 -12.74 2.50 19.72
C ARG A 277 -12.93 3.78 18.90
N LEU A 278 -11.87 4.31 18.31
CA LEU A 278 -11.96 5.51 17.47
C LEU A 278 -12.84 5.25 16.23
N GLU A 279 -12.66 4.12 15.55
CA GLU A 279 -13.46 3.74 14.39
C GLU A 279 -14.94 3.56 14.75
N GLU A 280 -15.23 2.97 15.91
CA GLU A 280 -16.59 2.88 16.48
C GLU A 280 -17.21 4.26 16.77
N GLN A 281 -16.44 5.20 17.34
CA GLN A 281 -16.89 6.58 17.58
C GLN A 281 -17.22 7.32 16.28
N TYR A 282 -16.48 7.02 15.21
CA TYR A 282 -16.77 7.49 13.86
C TYR A 282 -17.91 6.73 13.18
N GLY A 283 -18.54 5.77 13.85
CA GLY A 283 -19.72 5.05 13.36
C GLY A 283 -19.41 4.02 12.27
N MET A 284 -18.20 3.49 12.20
CA MET A 284 -17.85 2.44 11.25
C MET A 284 -18.49 1.11 11.64
N SER A 285 -18.91 0.34 10.64
CA SER A 285 -19.43 -1.02 10.87
C SER A 285 -18.29 -1.97 11.28
N LYS A 286 -18.63 -3.08 11.96
CA LYS A 286 -17.64 -4.11 12.35
C LYS A 286 -16.82 -4.64 11.17
N GLN A 287 -17.43 -4.75 9.99
CA GLN A 287 -16.72 -5.18 8.79
C GLN A 287 -15.67 -4.13 8.36
N MET A 288 -15.98 -2.84 8.48
CA MET A 288 -15.06 -1.76 8.11
C MET A 288 -13.93 -1.62 9.13
N ILE A 289 -14.23 -1.82 10.41
CA ILE A 289 -13.22 -1.95 11.47
C ILE A 289 -12.28 -3.13 11.17
N ALA A 290 -12.81 -4.28 10.75
CA ALA A 290 -12.00 -5.43 10.32
C ALA A 290 -11.09 -5.14 9.12
N ARG A 291 -11.59 -4.37 8.13
CA ARG A 291 -10.77 -3.90 7.00
C ARG A 291 -9.69 -2.91 7.44
N SER A 292 -9.97 -2.02 8.39
CA SER A 292 -8.97 -1.12 8.95
C SER A 292 -7.92 -1.87 9.78
N ALA A 293 -8.32 -2.89 10.54
CA ALA A 293 -7.40 -3.73 11.32
C ALA A 293 -6.37 -4.44 10.41
N LEU A 294 -6.79 -4.90 9.22
CA LEU A 294 -5.88 -5.40 8.19
C LEU A 294 -4.85 -4.33 7.78
N SER A 295 -5.25 -3.06 7.62
CA SER A 295 -4.31 -1.99 7.32
C SER A 295 -3.27 -1.78 8.42
N PHE A 296 -3.69 -1.89 9.68
CA PHE A 296 -2.80 -1.68 10.82
C PHE A 296 -1.81 -2.82 11.01
N ILE A 297 -2.26 -4.06 10.86
CA ILE A 297 -1.34 -5.21 10.93
C ILE A 297 -0.38 -5.21 9.73
N PHE A 298 -0.86 -4.81 8.53
CA PHE A 298 -0.02 -4.61 7.35
C PHE A 298 1.11 -3.60 7.61
N ALA A 299 0.78 -2.43 8.16
CA ALA A 299 1.76 -1.39 8.48
C ALA A 299 2.82 -1.85 9.50
N SER A 300 2.48 -2.81 10.36
CA SER A 300 3.36 -3.31 11.42
C SER A 300 4.31 -4.42 10.95
N ILE A 301 3.89 -5.21 9.95
CA ILE A 301 4.62 -6.40 9.49
C ILE A 301 5.58 -6.08 8.35
N VAL A 302 5.09 -5.51 7.25
CA VAL A 302 5.78 -5.60 5.95
C VAL A 302 7.18 -4.95 5.98
N ASN A 303 7.27 -3.71 6.46
CA ASN A 303 8.55 -3.00 6.54
C ASN A 303 9.49 -3.63 7.58
N THR A 304 8.94 -4.08 8.71
CA THR A 304 9.70 -4.75 9.77
C THR A 304 10.33 -6.04 9.25
N THR A 305 9.59 -6.85 8.49
CA THR A 305 10.10 -8.05 7.85
C THR A 305 11.25 -7.74 6.91
N THR A 306 11.08 -6.78 5.99
CA THR A 306 12.12 -6.44 5.02
C THR A 306 13.35 -5.84 5.68
N ALA A 307 13.21 -5.07 6.75
CA ALA A 307 14.34 -4.51 7.50
C ALA A 307 15.06 -5.55 8.38
N THR A 308 14.37 -6.64 8.75
CA THR A 308 14.95 -7.73 9.55
C THR A 308 15.77 -8.71 8.71
N PHE A 309 15.37 -8.92 7.45
CA PHE A 309 16.06 -9.76 6.46
C PHE A 309 17.33 -9.09 5.92
#